data_AF-A0A379T9N5-F1
#
_entry.id   AF-A0A379T9N5-F1
#
_cell.length_a   1.000
_cell.length_b   1.000
_cell.length_c   1.000
_cell.angle_alpha   90.00
_cell.angle_beta   90.00
_cell.angle_gamma   90.00
#
_symmetry.space_group_name_H-M   'P 1'
#
loop_
_entity.id
_entity.type
_entity.pdbx_description
1 polymer ?
#
loop_
_entity_poly.entity_id
_entity_poly.type
_entity_poly.pdbx_seq_one_letter_code
_entity_poly.pdbx_strand_id
1 'polypeptide(L)' 'MAAYWQKVRDGDIIRVNGQTGELTLLVDEAELAARQPHSPDLSASRIGTGRELFGALREKLSGAEQGATCIAF' A
#
# COMPACT_ATOMS: atom_id res chain seq x y z
N MET A 1 -8.63 3.91 5.72
CA MET A 1 -8.68 4.57 4.40
C MET A 1 -7.69 3.98 3.36
N ALA A 2 -7.35 2.68 3.36
CA ALA A 2 -6.41 2.14 2.35
C ALA A 2 -6.50 0.62 2.08
N ALA A 3 -7.66 -0.02 2.29
CA ALA A 3 -7.75 -1.49 2.18
C ALA A 3 -7.97 -2.03 0.76
N TYR A 4 -8.05 -1.17 -0.27
CA TYR A 4 -8.50 -1.58 -1.61
C TYR A 4 -7.45 -1.41 -2.72
N TRP A 5 -6.35 -0.71 -2.47
CA TRP A 5 -5.33 -0.47 -3.50
C TRP A 5 -4.66 -1.76 -3.99
N GLN A 6 -4.54 -2.75 -3.12
CA GLN A 6 -4.04 -4.09 -3.46
C GLN A 6 -4.96 -4.85 -4.44
N LYS A 7 -6.20 -4.38 -4.66
CA LYS A 7 -7.19 -5.00 -5.55
C LYS A 7 -7.35 -4.28 -6.89
N VAL A 8 -6.59 -3.21 -7.12
CA VAL A 8 -6.52 -2.53 -8.42
C VAL A 8 -5.92 -3.48 -9.44
N ARG A 9 -6.46 -3.43 -10.66
CA ARG A 9 -6.02 -4.22 -11.81
C ARG A 9 -5.78 -3.31 -13.00
N ASP A 10 -4.99 -3.79 -13.96
CA ASP A 10 -4.76 -3.07 -15.21
C ASP A 10 -6.09 -2.80 -15.92
N GLY A 11 -6.26 -1.55 -16.37
CA GLY A 11 -7.48 -1.08 -17.02
C GLY A 11 -8.52 -0.45 -16.07
N ASP A 12 -8.37 -0.56 -14.75
CA ASP A 12 -9.22 0.18 -13.82
C ASP A 12 -9.06 1.70 -14.01
N ILE A 13 -10.16 2.43 -13.92
CA ILE A 13 -10.13 3.89 -13.98
C ILE A 13 -9.98 4.46 -12.58
N ILE A 14 -8.95 5.29 -12.39
CA ILE A 14 -8.72 6.03 -11.14
C ILE A 14 -8.91 7.52 -11.44
N ARG A 15 -9.75 8.19 -10.64
CA ARG A 15 -9.93 9.64 -10.67
C ARG A 15 -9.03 10.29 -9.64
N VAL A 16 -8.24 11.26 -10.09
CA VAL A 16 -7.45 12.16 -9.24
C VAL A 16 -8.07 13.55 -9.35
N ASN A 17 -8.66 14.05 -8.26
CA ASN A 17 -9.22 15.39 -8.23
C ASN A 17 -8.34 16.31 -7.38
N GLY A 18 -7.49 17.10 -8.05
CA GLY A 18 -6.62 18.07 -7.38
C GLY A 18 -7.35 19.28 -6.77
N GLN A 19 -8.62 19.51 -7.13
CA GLN A 19 -9.40 20.62 -6.58
C GLN A 19 -10.05 20.24 -5.24
N THR A 20 -10.58 19.01 -5.14
CA THR A 20 -11.21 18.51 -3.90
C THR A 20 -10.25 17.70 -3.02
N GLY A 21 -9.11 17.27 -3.56
CA GLY A 21 -8.16 16.38 -2.88
C GLY A 21 -8.57 14.91 -2.88
N GLU A 22 -9.57 14.53 -3.69
CA GLU A 22 -10.08 13.16 -3.73
C GLU A 22 -9.27 12.27 -4.67
N LEU A 23 -9.02 11.04 -4.22
CA LEU A 23 -8.45 9.95 -5.00
C LEU A 23 -9.43 8.77 -4.98
N THR A 24 -10.03 8.44 -6.12
CA THR A 24 -11.13 7.47 -6.19
C THR A 24 -10.88 6.41 -7.25
N LEU A 25 -11.02 5.14 -6.87
CA LEU A 25 -11.09 4.01 -7.80
C LEU A 25 -12.53 3.88 -8.32
N LEU A 26 -12.73 3.97 -9.63
CA LEU A 26 -14.06 3.90 -10.26
C LEU A 26 -14.42 2.46 -10.61
N VAL A 27 -14.58 1.63 -9.57
CA VAL A 27 -15.02 0.23 -9.67
C VAL A 27 -16.20 0.05 -8.72
N ASP A 28 -17.18 -0.76 -9.10
CA ASP A 28 -18.32 -1.09 -8.25
C ASP A 28 -17.86 -1.73 -6.92
N GLU A 29 -18.53 -1.42 -5.81
CA GLU A 29 -18.10 -1.89 -4.49
C GLU A 29 -18.25 -3.41 -4.34
N ALA A 30 -19.29 -4.02 -4.90
CA ALA A 30 -19.48 -5.46 -4.87
C ALA A 30 -18.43 -6.17 -5.73
N GLU A 31 -18.11 -5.61 -6.90
CA GLU A 31 -17.01 -6.11 -7.72
C GLU A 31 -15.68 -6.03 -6.97
N LEU A 32 -15.35 -4.87 -6.38
CA LEU A 32 -14.11 -4.65 -5.63
C LEU A 32 -14.02 -5.54 -4.39
N ALA A 33 -15.15 -5.80 -3.71
CA ALA A 33 -15.21 -6.72 -2.58
C ALA A 33 -14.87 -8.16 -3.02
N ALA A 34 -15.35 -8.60 -4.18
CA ALA A 34 -15.11 -9.94 -4.72
C ALA A 34 -13.67 -10.15 -5.22
N ARG A 35 -12.94 -9.09 -5.58
CA ARG A 35 -11.55 -9.20 -6.02
C ARG A 35 -10.64 -9.66 -4.87
N GLN A 36 -9.75 -10.61 -5.17
CA GLN A 36 -8.67 -10.99 -4.27
C GLN A 36 -7.57 -9.90 -4.26
N PRO A 37 -7.07 -9.50 -3.08
CA PRO A 37 -5.90 -8.62 -2.99
C PRO A 37 -4.67 -9.30 -3.59
N HIS A 38 -3.91 -8.53 -4.38
CA HIS A 38 -2.60 -8.95 -4.84
C HIS A 38 -1.59 -8.86 -3.69
N SER A 39 -0.87 -9.97 -3.45
CA SER A 39 0.25 -10.04 -2.50
C SER A 39 1.55 -10.28 -3.30
N PRO A 40 2.37 -9.25 -3.52
CA PRO A 40 3.61 -9.41 -4.27
C PRO A 40 4.65 -10.19 -3.45
N ASP A 41 5.49 -10.99 -4.12
CA ASP A 41 6.68 -11.55 -3.47
C ASP A 41 7.70 -10.44 -3.22
N LEU A 42 7.99 -10.19 -1.94
CA LEU A 42 8.94 -9.18 -1.48
C LEU A 42 10.26 -9.78 -0.98
N SER A 43 10.50 -11.08 -1.17
CA SER A 43 11.69 -11.79 -0.69
C SER A 43 13.00 -11.11 -1.11
N ALA A 44 13.10 -10.69 -2.38
CA ALA A 44 14.25 -9.98 -2.93
C ALA A 44 14.56 -8.64 -2.24
N SER A 45 13.54 -7.99 -1.67
CA SER A 45 13.67 -6.71 -0.95
C SER A 45 14.14 -6.87 0.49
N ARG A 46 14.26 -8.11 0.99
CA ARG A 46 14.63 -8.39 2.39
C ARG A 46 16.11 -8.63 2.60
N ILE A 47 16.82 -9.15 1.60
CA ILE A 47 18.21 -9.60 1.70
C ILE A 47 19.09 -8.93 0.64
N GLY A 48 20.37 -8.71 0.97
CA GLY A 48 21.39 -8.21 0.06
C GLY A 48 21.66 -6.72 0.27
N THR A 49 22.88 -6.29 -0.06
CA THR A 49 23.37 -4.90 0.12
C THR A 49 23.12 -4.35 1.53
N GLY A 50 23.14 -5.19 2.58
CA GLY A 50 22.90 -4.78 3.97
C GLY A 50 21.44 -4.59 4.36
N ARG A 51 20.45 -4.91 3.50
CA ARG A 51 19.01 -4.74 3.80
C ARG A 51 18.52 -5.59 4.95
N GLU A 52 19.19 -6.70 5.21
CA GLU A 52 18.97 -7.62 6.33
C GLU A 52 19.14 -6.93 7.68
N LEU A 53 20.04 -5.94 7.78
CA LEU A 53 20.28 -5.17 9.02
C LEU A 53 19.07 -4.33 9.44
N PHE A 54 18.17 -4.03 8.49
CA PHE A 54 17.01 -3.17 8.70
C PHE A 54 15.70 -3.96 8.84
N GLY A 55 15.76 -5.29 8.97
CA GLY A 55 14.58 -6.16 9.08
C GLY A 55 13.63 -5.71 10.20
N ALA A 56 14.16 -5.59 11.42
CA ALA A 56 13.39 -5.21 12.60
C ALA A 56 12.78 -3.80 12.50
N LEU A 57 13.49 -2.84 11.90
CA LEU A 57 12.99 -1.48 11.72
C LEU A 57 11.81 -1.48 10.74
N ARG A 58 11.93 -2.20 9.61
CA ARG A 58 10.90 -2.29 8.58
C ARG A 58 9.61 -2.91 9.08
N GLU A 59 9.69 -3.86 10.01
CA GLU A 59 8.53 -4.48 10.66
C GLU A 59 7.82 -3.55 11.66
N LYS A 60 8.46 -2.47 12.08
CA LYS A 60 7.94 -1.52 13.08
C LYS A 60 7.55 -0.16 12.51
N LEU A 61 7.67 0.04 11.20
CA LEU A 61 7.32 1.31 10.56
C LEU A 61 5.82 1.62 10.74
N SER A 62 5.53 2.84 11.21
CA SER A 62 4.19 3.40 11.23
C SER A 62 3.71 3.76 9.81
N GLY A 63 2.42 4.10 9.69
CA GLY A 63 1.87 4.59 8.43
C GLY A 63 2.53 5.90 7.96
N ALA A 64 2.51 6.16 6.66
CA ALA A 64 3.09 7.38 6.07
C ALA A 64 2.52 8.67 6.70
N GLU A 65 1.21 8.71 6.92
CA GLU A 65 0.51 9.83 7.60
C GLU A 65 0.91 10.00 9.08
N GLN A 66 1.60 9.02 9.66
CA GLN A 66 2.14 9.05 11.02
C GLN A 66 3.66 9.25 11.03
N GLY A 67 4.23 9.74 9.92
CA GLY A 67 5.64 10.07 9.78
C GLY A 67 6.58 8.88 9.51
N ALA A 68 6.04 7.69 9.23
CA ALA A 68 6.84 6.48 8.93
C ALA A 68 7.97 6.22 9.95
N THR A 69 7.67 6.37 11.24
CA THR A 69 8.62 6.15 12.34
C THR A 69 8.69 4.68 12.73
N CYS A 70 9.84 4.20 13.19
CA CYS A 70 10.03 2.85 13.75
C CYS A 70 10.32 2.85 15.26
N ILE A 71 10.26 4.01 15.91
CA ILE A 71 10.40 4.18 17.35
C ILE A 71 9.06 4.60 17.96
N ALA A 72 8.73 4.00 19.10
CA ALA A 72 7.55 4.38 19.88
C ALA A 72 7.96 5.46 20.91
N PHE A 73 7.11 6.49 21.04
CA PHE A 73 7.23 7.52 22.07
C PHE A 73 6.12 7.35 23.10
#